data_AF-A0A131YYZ2-F1
#
_entry.id   AF-A0A131YYZ2-F1
#
_cell.length_a   1.000
_cell.length_b   1.000
_cell.length_c   1.000
_cell.angle_alpha   90.00
_cell.angle_beta   90.00
_cell.angle_gamma   90.00
#
_symmetry.space_group_name_H-M   'P 1'
#
loop_
_entity.id
_entity.type
_entity.pdbx_description
1 polymer ?
#
loop_
_entity_poly.entity_id
_entity_poly.type
_entity_poly.pdbx_seq_one_letter_code
_entity_poly.pdbx_strand_id
1 'polypeptide(L)'
;MTGQRKPANRSRNNGGRDRGRWFRRNSPRNGPRKTPEGRRDSNGDTPPVVRMFQAFRVELDERNDRYERLTRLGRDVTTECRRIVTLLNRPVSVSEREKILVRAHRRLCELNDSLLRDMAAELKGQDYYQYLRAFTVGLQEYVRAVSFFRYLKDDCLVTLDEINSALIFETQAEEPESERTPRSESTGESSPAKSTEGSGYFSLEVTLMDYLYGVADMAGELKRMSVSALGRGDRETPHGMFRFLRDLYTAFVSCSFLPEQSSWRSRDPGHRTWALLQNVVEVEKACYAAKLHGPSGGGSTPDVEVAAVIPLMEDLEVVE
;
A
#
# COMPACT_ATOMS: atom_id res chain seq x y z
N MET A 1 22.68 -26.59 73.93
CA MET A 1 22.40 -25.13 73.97
C MET A 1 22.23 -24.67 72.53
N THR A 2 21.01 -24.43 72.01
CA THR A 2 20.09 -23.30 72.26
C THR A 2 20.62 -21.94 71.76
N GLY A 3 20.05 -21.42 70.66
CA GLY A 3 20.50 -20.15 70.06
C GLY A 3 19.62 -19.66 68.91
N GLN A 4 18.35 -19.35 69.15
CA GLN A 4 17.52 -18.62 68.17
C GLN A 4 18.00 -17.17 68.03
N ARG A 5 18.06 -16.63 66.79
CA ARG A 5 17.90 -15.19 66.53
C ARG A 5 17.08 -14.93 65.27
N LYS A 6 16.11 -14.02 65.38
CA LYS A 6 15.33 -13.48 64.26
C LYS A 6 16.13 -12.38 63.56
N PRO A 7 16.01 -12.19 62.22
CA PRO A 7 16.26 -10.89 61.61
C PRO A 7 15.15 -9.91 61.99
N ALA A 8 15.48 -8.62 62.16
CA ALA A 8 14.54 -7.60 62.59
C ALA A 8 13.83 -6.90 61.41
N ASN A 9 12.57 -6.52 61.62
CA ASN A 9 11.79 -5.74 60.66
C ASN A 9 12.38 -4.32 60.51
N ARG A 10 12.88 -3.97 59.32
CA ARG A 10 13.32 -2.61 58.99
C ARG A 10 12.27 -1.92 58.13
N SER A 11 11.46 -1.08 58.76
CA SER A 11 10.63 -0.11 58.05
C SER A 11 11.50 0.79 57.17
N ARG A 12 11.14 0.89 55.88
CA ARG A 12 11.55 1.99 55.00
C ARG A 12 10.31 2.52 54.29
N ASN A 13 9.80 3.62 54.83
CA ASN A 13 8.77 4.43 54.22
C ASN A 13 9.25 4.95 52.86
N ASN A 14 8.44 4.83 51.81
CA ASN A 14 8.64 5.57 50.57
C ASN A 14 7.29 5.89 49.92
N GLY A 15 7.11 7.14 49.49
CA GLY A 15 5.80 7.64 49.08
C GLY A 15 5.39 7.18 47.68
N GLY A 16 4.34 6.38 47.59
CA GLY A 16 3.66 6.13 46.32
C GLY A 16 3.06 7.43 45.78
N ARG A 17 3.58 7.92 44.65
CA ARG A 17 2.98 9.07 43.94
C ARG A 17 1.79 8.59 43.13
N ASP A 18 0.58 8.89 43.59
CA ASP A 18 -0.65 8.72 42.82
C ASP A 18 -0.51 9.36 41.43
N ARG A 19 -0.83 8.57 40.38
CA ARG A 19 -1.10 9.07 39.04
C ARG A 19 -2.52 8.64 38.66
N GLY A 20 -3.40 9.63 38.53
CA GLY A 20 -4.85 9.42 38.49
C GLY A 20 -5.32 8.46 37.38
N ARG A 21 -5.97 7.37 37.78
CA ARG A 21 -6.60 6.40 36.89
C ARG A 21 -7.96 6.98 36.45
N TRP A 22 -8.03 7.57 35.26
CA TRP A 22 -9.22 8.25 34.72
C TRP A 22 -10.37 7.29 34.34
N PHE A 23 -10.93 6.59 35.33
CA PHE A 23 -12.17 5.85 35.17
C PHE A 23 -13.35 6.84 35.02
N ARG A 24 -13.75 7.14 33.77
CA ARG A 24 -15.02 7.81 33.48
C ARG A 24 -16.18 6.94 33.97
N ARG A 25 -16.73 7.27 35.14
CA ARG A 25 -17.94 6.63 35.67
C ARG A 25 -19.15 7.09 34.87
N ASN A 26 -19.56 6.30 33.89
CA ASN A 26 -20.68 6.63 33.02
C ASN A 26 -21.99 6.65 33.83
N SER A 27 -22.69 7.78 33.83
CA SER A 27 -23.93 7.97 34.61
C SER A 27 -25.05 8.42 33.67
N PRO A 28 -26.11 7.62 33.46
CA PRO A 28 -27.10 7.84 32.41
C PRO A 28 -28.09 8.93 32.84
N ARG A 29 -27.71 10.20 32.68
CA ARG A 29 -28.60 11.35 32.97
C ARG A 29 -29.60 11.57 31.82
N ASN A 30 -30.47 10.58 31.62
CA ASN A 30 -31.45 10.53 30.54
C ASN A 30 -32.63 11.48 30.83
N GLY A 31 -32.47 12.76 30.48
CA GLY A 31 -33.55 13.77 30.53
C GLY A 31 -34.16 13.97 29.13
N PRO A 32 -35.49 14.08 29.00
CA PRO A 32 -36.13 14.26 27.69
C PRO A 32 -35.73 15.61 27.09
N ARG A 33 -34.94 15.55 26.01
CA ARG A 33 -34.49 16.72 25.25
C ARG A 33 -35.66 17.30 24.48
N LYS A 34 -36.38 18.25 25.07
CA LYS A 34 -37.50 18.96 24.43
C LYS A 34 -37.09 19.48 23.05
N THR A 35 -37.69 18.92 22.01
CA THR A 35 -37.68 19.50 20.67
C THR A 35 -38.46 20.81 20.69
N PRO A 36 -37.94 21.91 20.11
CA PRO A 36 -38.74 23.10 19.86
C PRO A 36 -39.77 22.76 18.78
N GLU A 37 -41.03 22.58 19.16
CA GLU A 37 -42.12 22.44 18.20
C GLU A 37 -42.40 23.77 17.49
N GLY A 38 -42.72 23.69 16.20
CA GLY A 38 -43.59 24.66 15.55
C GLY A 38 -43.08 26.10 15.41
N ARG A 39 -42.08 26.33 14.54
CA ARG A 39 -42.07 27.54 13.71
C ARG A 39 -42.34 27.17 12.25
N ARG A 40 -43.63 27.09 11.89
CA ARG A 40 -44.08 27.09 10.49
C ARG A 40 -44.08 28.54 10.01
N ASP A 41 -42.94 29.02 9.56
CA ASP A 41 -42.90 30.23 8.74
C ASP A 41 -43.23 29.85 7.29
N SER A 42 -44.15 30.60 6.68
CA SER A 42 -44.77 30.34 5.38
C SER A 42 -43.80 30.48 4.20
N ASN A 43 -44.25 30.10 3.00
CA ASN A 43 -43.52 30.30 1.73
C ASN A 43 -42.82 31.68 1.66
N GLY A 44 -41.49 31.62 1.66
CA GLY A 44 -40.57 32.73 1.44
C GLY A 44 -39.21 32.13 1.11
N ASP A 45 -38.44 32.79 0.24
CA ASP A 45 -37.22 32.20 -0.32
C ASP A 45 -36.25 31.68 0.75
N THR A 46 -35.75 30.46 0.54
CA THR A 46 -34.69 29.89 1.37
C THR A 46 -33.50 30.87 1.35
N PRO A 47 -33.04 31.39 2.51
CA PRO A 47 -32.11 32.52 2.53
C PRO A 47 -30.85 32.24 1.69
N PRO A 48 -30.26 33.24 1.00
CA PRO A 48 -29.11 33.01 0.12
C PRO A 48 -27.97 32.25 0.78
N VAL A 49 -27.69 32.53 2.05
CA VAL A 49 -26.70 31.80 2.88
C VAL A 49 -27.10 30.33 3.09
N VAL A 50 -28.38 30.04 3.35
CA VAL A 50 -28.87 28.66 3.52
C VAL A 50 -28.79 27.90 2.19
N ARG A 51 -29.10 28.54 1.06
CA ARG A 51 -28.92 27.95 -0.29
C ARG A 51 -27.44 27.66 -0.58
N MET A 52 -26.55 28.57 -0.20
CA MET A 52 -25.09 28.40 -0.32
C MET A 52 -24.59 27.20 0.51
N PHE A 53 -25.00 27.07 1.78
CA PHE A 53 -24.66 25.90 2.60
C PHE A 53 -25.32 24.59 2.12
N GLN A 54 -26.50 24.66 1.49
CA GLN A 54 -27.12 23.49 0.84
C GLN A 54 -26.30 23.01 -0.36
N ALA A 55 -25.79 23.93 -1.20
CA ALA A 55 -24.92 23.59 -2.32
C ALA A 55 -23.59 22.99 -1.84
N PHE A 56 -22.92 23.63 -0.87
CA PHE A 56 -21.70 23.09 -0.27
C PHE A 56 -21.90 21.70 0.35
N ARG A 57 -23.07 21.43 0.95
CA ARG A 57 -23.35 20.09 1.49
C ARG A 57 -23.38 19.05 0.37
N VAL A 58 -24.05 19.32 -0.76
CA VAL A 58 -24.09 18.39 -1.90
C VAL A 58 -22.68 18.12 -2.45
N GLU A 59 -21.89 19.16 -2.67
CA GLU A 59 -20.48 19.04 -3.12
C GLU A 59 -19.63 18.20 -2.16
N LEU A 60 -19.76 18.45 -0.85
CA LEU A 60 -19.01 17.73 0.18
C LEU A 60 -19.46 16.27 0.32
N ASP A 61 -20.76 16.00 0.26
CA ASP A 61 -21.32 14.65 0.34
C ASP A 61 -20.90 13.83 -0.89
N GLU A 62 -21.03 14.36 -2.11
CA GLU A 62 -20.56 13.71 -3.35
C GLU A 62 -19.06 13.39 -3.32
N ARG A 63 -18.23 14.32 -2.81
CA ARG A 63 -16.79 14.13 -2.65
C ARG A 63 -16.46 13.05 -1.61
N ASN A 64 -17.18 13.01 -0.50
CA ASN A 64 -17.00 12.00 0.54
C ASN A 64 -17.42 10.61 0.03
N ASP A 65 -18.54 10.51 -0.68
CA ASP A 65 -19.00 9.27 -1.30
C ASP A 65 -18.02 8.75 -2.35
N ARG A 66 -17.41 9.64 -3.15
CA ARG A 66 -16.29 9.29 -4.05
C ARG A 66 -15.09 8.77 -3.27
N TYR A 67 -14.69 9.44 -2.20
CA TYR A 67 -13.57 9.00 -1.36
C TYR A 67 -13.82 7.60 -0.76
N GLU A 68 -15.05 7.29 -0.35
CA GLU A 68 -15.44 5.95 0.13
C GLU A 68 -15.58 4.90 -0.98
N ARG A 69 -15.90 5.28 -2.23
CA ARG A 69 -15.80 4.36 -3.39
C ARG A 69 -14.34 4.03 -3.70
N LEU A 70 -13.48 5.03 -3.81
CA LEU A 70 -12.03 4.87 -4.02
C LEU A 70 -11.34 4.10 -2.88
N THR A 71 -11.76 4.33 -1.62
CA THR A 71 -11.25 3.60 -0.45
C THR A 71 -11.63 2.13 -0.45
N ARG A 72 -12.77 1.75 -1.06
CA ARG A 72 -13.11 0.34 -1.29
C ARG A 72 -12.23 -0.27 -2.38
N LEU A 73 -12.18 0.34 -3.57
CA LEU A 73 -11.32 -0.09 -4.68
C LEU A 73 -9.86 -0.27 -4.24
N GLY A 74 -9.29 0.67 -3.48
CA GLY A 74 -7.92 0.57 -2.95
C GLY A 74 -7.70 -0.62 -2.00
N ARG A 75 -8.69 -1.02 -1.21
CA ARG A 75 -8.65 -2.21 -0.33
C ARG A 75 -8.78 -3.50 -1.13
N ASP A 76 -9.60 -3.50 -2.18
CA ASP A 76 -9.81 -4.67 -3.03
C ASP A 76 -8.58 -4.94 -3.91
N VAL A 77 -7.98 -3.89 -4.50
CA VAL A 77 -6.66 -3.94 -5.16
C VAL A 77 -5.59 -4.47 -4.19
N THR A 78 -5.49 -3.90 -2.98
CA THR A 78 -4.56 -4.40 -1.93
C THR A 78 -4.74 -5.90 -1.68
N THR A 79 -5.99 -6.36 -1.60
CA THR A 79 -6.33 -7.75 -1.31
C THR A 79 -5.92 -8.69 -2.45
N GLU A 80 -6.20 -8.33 -3.71
CA GLU A 80 -5.79 -9.13 -4.87
C GLU A 80 -4.27 -9.15 -5.06
N CYS A 81 -3.59 -8.01 -4.91
CA CYS A 81 -2.14 -7.91 -4.95
C CYS A 81 -1.45 -8.81 -3.92
N ARG A 82 -1.96 -8.87 -2.68
CA ARG A 82 -1.47 -9.82 -1.65
C ARG A 82 -1.70 -11.27 -2.04
N ARG A 83 -2.86 -11.59 -2.63
CA ARG A 83 -3.18 -12.93 -3.15
C ARG A 83 -2.32 -13.32 -4.37
N ILE A 84 -1.83 -12.36 -5.16
CA ILE A 84 -0.90 -12.59 -6.28
C ILE A 84 0.52 -12.82 -5.76
N VAL A 85 1.00 -11.98 -4.85
CA VAL A 85 2.33 -12.13 -4.22
C VAL A 85 2.44 -13.42 -3.41
N THR A 86 1.38 -13.83 -2.70
CA THR A 86 1.32 -15.13 -2.01
C THR A 86 1.37 -16.31 -2.98
N LEU A 87 0.70 -16.21 -4.13
CA LEU A 87 0.76 -17.21 -5.20
C LEU A 87 2.19 -17.32 -5.79
N LEU A 88 2.87 -16.19 -6.02
CA LEU A 88 4.24 -16.14 -6.52
C LEU A 88 5.28 -16.67 -5.50
N ASN A 89 5.00 -16.57 -4.20
CA ASN A 89 5.85 -17.11 -3.13
C ASN A 89 5.74 -18.63 -2.92
N ARG A 90 4.78 -19.31 -3.56
CA ARG A 90 4.54 -20.74 -3.33
C ARG A 90 5.77 -21.58 -3.72
N PRO A 91 6.33 -22.42 -2.83
CA PRO A 91 7.39 -23.35 -3.18
C PRO A 91 6.82 -24.44 -4.12
N VAL A 92 7.42 -24.58 -5.30
CA VAL A 92 6.99 -25.50 -6.36
C VAL A 92 8.18 -25.99 -7.21
N SER A 93 7.96 -27.00 -8.06
CA SER A 93 8.93 -27.42 -9.07
C SER A 93 9.04 -26.43 -10.24
N VAL A 94 10.10 -26.54 -11.05
CA VAL A 94 10.33 -25.66 -12.22
C VAL A 94 9.18 -25.73 -13.24
N SER A 95 8.58 -26.91 -13.48
CA SER A 95 7.44 -27.05 -14.40
C SER A 95 6.13 -26.43 -13.86
N GLU A 96 6.02 -26.29 -12.54
CA GLU A 96 4.89 -25.62 -11.89
C GLU A 96 5.12 -24.12 -11.73
N ARG A 97 6.38 -23.67 -11.65
CA ARG A 97 6.77 -22.26 -11.61
C ARG A 97 6.22 -21.49 -12.79
N GLU A 98 6.38 -22.03 -14.00
CA GLU A 98 5.83 -21.44 -15.22
C GLU A 98 4.30 -21.32 -15.18
N LYS A 99 3.62 -22.39 -14.74
CA LYS A 99 2.15 -22.40 -14.58
C LYS A 99 1.67 -21.38 -13.52
N ILE A 100 2.49 -21.09 -12.52
CA ILE A 100 2.25 -20.03 -11.53
C ILE A 100 2.49 -18.65 -12.13
N LEU A 101 3.54 -18.44 -12.92
CA LEU A 101 3.80 -17.17 -13.62
C LEU A 101 2.67 -16.84 -14.60
N VAL A 102 2.26 -17.78 -15.45
CA VAL A 102 1.10 -17.61 -16.37
C VAL A 102 -0.19 -17.27 -15.60
N ARG A 103 -0.45 -17.94 -14.47
CA ARG A 103 -1.63 -17.64 -13.62
C ARG A 103 -1.51 -16.27 -12.93
N ALA A 104 -0.33 -15.87 -12.49
CA ALA A 104 -0.10 -14.57 -11.86
C ALA A 104 -0.24 -13.43 -12.87
N HIS A 105 0.34 -13.58 -14.08
CA HIS A 105 0.20 -12.64 -15.17
C HIS A 105 -1.26 -12.40 -15.53
N ARG A 106 -2.03 -13.47 -15.74
CA ARG A 106 -3.47 -13.36 -16.06
C ARG A 106 -4.26 -12.63 -14.97
N ARG A 107 -3.93 -12.85 -13.69
CA ARG A 107 -4.55 -12.14 -12.56
C ARG A 107 -4.11 -10.68 -12.43
N LEU A 108 -2.94 -10.30 -12.95
CA LEU A 108 -2.54 -8.90 -13.08
C LEU A 108 -3.31 -8.22 -14.22
N CYS A 109 -3.51 -8.88 -15.36
CA CYS A 109 -4.39 -8.37 -16.42
C CYS A 109 -5.83 -8.21 -15.93
N GLU A 110 -6.41 -9.25 -15.32
CA GLU A 110 -7.74 -9.22 -14.68
C GLU A 110 -7.88 -8.04 -13.69
N LEU A 111 -6.82 -7.68 -12.96
CA LEU A 111 -6.78 -6.57 -12.01
C LEU A 111 -6.70 -5.19 -12.69
N ASN A 112 -5.91 -5.08 -13.77
CA ASN A 112 -5.82 -3.85 -14.56
C ASN A 112 -7.15 -3.54 -15.24
N ASP A 113 -7.72 -4.53 -15.93
CA ASP A 113 -8.94 -4.39 -16.74
C ASP A 113 -10.21 -4.16 -15.90
N SER A 114 -10.16 -4.45 -14.60
CA SER A 114 -11.24 -4.21 -13.63
C SER A 114 -10.88 -3.12 -12.60
N LEU A 115 -10.41 -3.47 -11.40
CA LEU A 115 -10.35 -2.57 -10.25
C LEU A 115 -9.49 -1.31 -10.47
N LEU A 116 -8.43 -1.38 -11.28
CA LEU A 116 -7.61 -0.21 -11.61
C LEU A 116 -8.25 0.65 -12.69
N ARG A 117 -8.94 0.05 -13.67
CA ARG A 117 -9.78 0.77 -14.65
C ARG A 117 -10.97 1.47 -13.97
N ASP A 118 -11.64 0.81 -13.03
CA ASP A 118 -12.73 1.38 -12.23
C ASP A 118 -12.24 2.57 -11.38
N MET A 119 -11.04 2.45 -10.79
CA MET A 119 -10.39 3.52 -10.04
C MET A 119 -10.02 4.71 -10.95
N ALA A 120 -9.53 4.45 -12.16
CA ALA A 120 -9.24 5.46 -13.16
C ALA A 120 -10.53 6.19 -13.63
N ALA A 121 -11.64 5.45 -13.78
CA ALA A 121 -12.93 5.99 -14.20
C ALA A 121 -13.53 6.92 -13.12
N GLU A 122 -13.48 6.52 -11.85
CA GLU A 122 -13.96 7.33 -10.72
C GLU A 122 -13.14 8.63 -10.52
N LEU A 123 -11.87 8.64 -10.96
CA LEU A 123 -10.99 9.81 -10.94
C LEU A 123 -11.11 10.69 -12.21
N LYS A 124 -11.91 10.30 -13.21
CA LYS A 124 -12.04 11.04 -14.47
C LYS A 124 -12.59 12.46 -14.22
N GLY A 125 -11.80 13.47 -14.60
CA GLY A 125 -12.13 14.89 -14.36
C GLY A 125 -12.02 15.36 -12.91
N GLN A 126 -11.35 14.61 -12.03
CA GLN A 126 -11.13 14.94 -10.62
C GLN A 126 -9.68 15.37 -10.35
N ASP A 127 -9.45 16.11 -9.25
CA ASP A 127 -8.09 16.32 -8.74
C ASP A 127 -7.57 15.03 -8.11
N TYR A 128 -6.69 14.33 -8.82
CA TYR A 128 -6.02 13.09 -8.37
C TYR A 128 -5.44 13.19 -6.94
N TYR A 129 -4.76 14.30 -6.63
CA TYR A 129 -4.05 14.46 -5.35
C TYR A 129 -4.99 14.69 -4.17
N GLN A 130 -6.21 15.19 -4.42
CA GLN A 130 -7.26 15.30 -3.41
C GLN A 130 -7.69 13.92 -2.85
N TYR A 131 -7.68 12.87 -3.69
CA TYR A 131 -8.14 11.53 -3.32
C TYR A 131 -7.02 10.51 -3.11
N LEU A 132 -5.77 10.80 -3.47
CA LEU A 132 -4.60 9.89 -3.38
C LEU A 132 -4.52 9.08 -2.07
N ARG A 133 -4.89 9.67 -0.94
CA ARG A 133 -4.89 9.01 0.38
C ARG A 133 -5.87 7.83 0.51
N ALA A 134 -6.87 7.70 -0.36
CA ALA A 134 -7.82 6.59 -0.39
C ALA A 134 -7.22 5.30 -0.97
N PHE A 135 -6.28 5.41 -1.92
CA PHE A 135 -5.83 4.28 -2.75
C PHE A 135 -4.31 4.12 -2.87
N THR A 136 -3.49 5.07 -2.39
CA THR A 136 -2.01 5.01 -2.33
C THR A 136 -1.46 3.64 -1.87
N VAL A 137 -2.04 3.03 -0.83
CA VAL A 137 -1.64 1.69 -0.35
C VAL A 137 -1.90 0.60 -1.40
N GLY A 138 -3.02 0.66 -2.12
CA GLY A 138 -3.33 -0.26 -3.21
C GLY A 138 -2.36 -0.15 -4.39
N LEU A 139 -1.93 1.07 -4.73
CA LEU A 139 -0.91 1.29 -5.76
C LEU A 139 0.46 0.75 -5.34
N GLN A 140 0.87 0.97 -4.08
CA GLN A 140 2.13 0.42 -3.54
C GLN A 140 2.12 -1.12 -3.55
N GLU A 141 1.00 -1.72 -3.15
CA GLU A 141 0.79 -3.18 -3.18
C GLU A 141 0.75 -3.74 -4.61
N TYR A 142 0.21 -2.98 -5.58
CA TYR A 142 0.21 -3.31 -7.00
C TYR A 142 1.61 -3.23 -7.62
N VAL A 143 2.35 -2.14 -7.39
CA VAL A 143 3.76 -2.03 -7.80
C VAL A 143 4.53 -3.22 -7.24
N ARG A 144 4.41 -3.51 -5.94
CA ARG A 144 5.06 -4.69 -5.32
C ARG A 144 4.74 -5.99 -6.07
N ALA A 145 3.48 -6.20 -6.45
CA ALA A 145 3.06 -7.40 -7.18
C ALA A 145 3.61 -7.47 -8.61
N VAL A 146 3.58 -6.37 -9.37
CA VAL A 146 4.10 -6.31 -10.75
C VAL A 146 5.62 -6.39 -10.77
N SER A 147 6.33 -5.65 -9.91
CA SER A 147 7.79 -5.69 -9.82
C SER A 147 8.29 -7.07 -9.40
N PHE A 148 7.61 -7.74 -8.47
CA PHE A 148 7.94 -9.12 -8.07
C PHE A 148 7.67 -10.12 -9.20
N PHE A 149 6.56 -9.97 -9.92
CA PHE A 149 6.28 -10.80 -11.11
C PHE A 149 7.34 -10.61 -12.21
N ARG A 150 7.70 -9.37 -12.54
CA ARG A 150 8.73 -9.03 -13.55
C ARG A 150 10.09 -9.63 -13.19
N TYR A 151 10.52 -9.46 -11.94
CA TYR A 151 11.79 -10.03 -11.48
C TYR A 151 11.76 -11.57 -11.56
N LEU A 152 10.69 -12.22 -11.09
CA LEU A 152 10.59 -13.69 -11.09
C LEU A 152 10.40 -14.33 -12.48
N LYS A 153 10.20 -13.52 -13.53
CA LYS A 153 10.07 -13.95 -14.92
C LYS A 153 11.31 -13.62 -15.75
N ASP A 154 11.88 -12.42 -15.56
CA ASP A 154 12.88 -11.83 -16.45
C ASP A 154 14.15 -11.31 -15.72
N ASP A 155 14.31 -11.58 -14.41
CA ASP A 155 15.38 -11.09 -13.51
C ASP A 155 15.55 -9.54 -13.47
N CYS A 156 14.58 -8.79 -13.99
CA CYS A 156 14.61 -7.34 -14.13
C CYS A 156 13.60 -6.62 -13.22
N LEU A 157 13.92 -5.38 -12.85
CA LEU A 157 12.96 -4.45 -12.25
C LEU A 157 12.09 -3.84 -13.36
N VAL A 158 10.76 -3.81 -13.15
CA VAL A 158 9.82 -3.07 -14.00
C VAL A 158 9.98 -1.57 -13.77
N THR A 159 9.94 -0.73 -14.81
CA THR A 159 10.05 0.73 -14.66
C THR A 159 8.71 1.39 -14.29
N LEU A 160 8.77 2.63 -13.82
CA LEU A 160 7.57 3.45 -13.60
C LEU A 160 6.82 3.72 -14.90
N ASP A 161 7.54 3.94 -16.00
CA ASP A 161 6.95 4.20 -17.31
C ASP A 161 6.29 2.95 -17.90
N GLU A 162 6.88 1.75 -17.71
CA GLU A 162 6.25 0.46 -18.04
C GLU A 162 4.93 0.28 -17.27
N ILE A 163 4.91 0.62 -15.96
CA ILE A 163 3.71 0.55 -15.12
C ILE A 163 2.63 1.54 -15.57
N ASN A 164 2.99 2.81 -15.75
CA ASN A 164 2.02 3.86 -16.10
C ASN A 164 1.46 3.68 -17.52
N SER A 165 2.27 3.16 -18.45
CA SER A 165 1.81 2.80 -19.80
C SER A 165 0.77 1.65 -19.77
N ALA A 166 0.88 0.74 -18.81
CA ALA A 166 -0.06 -0.37 -18.61
C ALA A 166 -1.36 0.02 -17.86
N LEU A 167 -1.54 1.30 -17.54
CA LEU A 167 -2.70 1.87 -16.84
C LEU A 167 -3.36 3.01 -17.65
N ILE A 168 -3.28 2.91 -18.99
CA ILE A 168 -4.01 3.75 -19.94
C ILE A 168 -5.16 2.91 -20.50
N PHE A 169 -6.38 3.43 -20.40
CA PHE A 169 -7.63 2.71 -20.69
C PHE A 169 -8.48 3.42 -21.74
N GLU A 170 -9.16 2.64 -22.57
CA GLU A 170 -10.15 3.17 -23.52
C GLU A 170 -11.52 3.37 -22.86
N THR A 171 -12.09 4.54 -23.13
CA THR A 171 -13.50 4.86 -22.92
C THR A 171 -14.28 4.10 -23.98
N GLN A 172 -15.04 3.09 -23.56
CA GLN A 172 -15.98 2.44 -24.46
C GLN A 172 -17.02 3.47 -24.90
N ALA A 173 -17.20 3.63 -26.21
CA ALA A 173 -18.28 4.44 -26.74
C ALA A 173 -19.61 3.75 -26.42
N GLU A 174 -20.52 4.48 -25.78
CA GLU A 174 -21.91 4.06 -25.67
C GLU A 174 -22.51 4.08 -27.08
N GLU A 175 -22.84 2.91 -27.64
CA GLU A 175 -23.60 2.85 -28.90
C GLU A 175 -24.99 3.48 -28.65
N PRO A 176 -25.38 4.52 -29.40
CA PRO A 176 -26.68 5.15 -29.20
C PRO A 176 -27.79 4.20 -29.63
N GLU A 177 -28.64 3.78 -28.69
CA GLU A 177 -29.82 2.95 -29.00
C GLU A 177 -30.68 3.63 -30.08
N SER A 178 -30.98 2.89 -31.15
CA SER A 178 -31.56 3.44 -32.37
C SER A 178 -33.07 3.68 -32.26
N GLU A 179 -33.47 4.74 -31.56
CA GLU A 179 -34.82 5.29 -31.69
C GLU A 179 -35.01 5.96 -33.06
N ARG A 180 -36.20 5.76 -33.65
CA ARG A 180 -36.44 6.00 -35.08
C ARG A 180 -37.35 7.21 -35.32
N THR A 181 -36.76 8.27 -35.90
CA THR A 181 -37.41 9.26 -36.80
C THR A 181 -38.50 10.18 -36.19
N PRO A 182 -38.94 11.27 -36.85
CA PRO A 182 -38.44 11.89 -38.10
C PRO A 182 -38.08 13.40 -38.01
N ARG A 183 -37.05 13.76 -38.80
CA ARG A 183 -36.85 15.00 -39.57
C ARG A 183 -37.86 16.17 -39.43
N SER A 184 -37.35 17.36 -39.14
CA SER A 184 -37.91 18.66 -39.55
C SER A 184 -36.78 19.70 -39.74
N GLU A 185 -37.02 20.76 -40.53
CA GLU A 185 -35.99 21.70 -41.04
C GLU A 185 -36.51 23.16 -41.00
N SER A 186 -35.71 24.22 -40.79
CA SER A 186 -34.26 24.29 -40.47
C SER A 186 -34.02 24.97 -39.09
N THR A 187 -33.26 26.05 -38.83
CA THR A 187 -32.54 27.08 -39.63
C THR A 187 -31.33 27.59 -38.81
N GLY A 188 -30.25 28.04 -39.46
CA GLY A 188 -28.96 28.29 -38.80
C GLY A 188 -28.58 29.75 -38.52
N GLU A 189 -27.71 29.94 -37.52
CA GLU A 189 -26.92 31.15 -37.26
C GLU A 189 -25.57 30.74 -36.62
N SER A 190 -24.57 31.63 -36.56
CA SER A 190 -23.15 31.20 -36.61
C SER A 190 -22.24 31.57 -35.41
N SER A 191 -21.49 30.56 -34.93
CA SER A 191 -20.16 30.67 -34.27
C SER A 191 -20.09 31.31 -32.86
N PRO A 192 -18.98 31.15 -32.09
CA PRO A 192 -17.77 30.35 -32.33
C PRO A 192 -17.41 29.31 -31.23
N ALA A 193 -16.63 28.31 -31.65
CA ALA A 193 -15.55 27.60 -30.92
C ALA A 193 -15.69 27.29 -29.40
N LYS A 194 -15.83 25.98 -29.11
CA LYS A 194 -15.02 25.34 -28.06
C LYS A 194 -14.70 23.87 -28.40
N SER A 195 -13.90 23.68 -29.46
CA SER A 195 -13.35 22.38 -29.85
C SER A 195 -12.30 21.92 -28.83
N THR A 196 -12.70 21.03 -27.94
CA THR A 196 -11.78 20.16 -27.20
C THR A 196 -12.32 18.75 -27.35
N GLU A 197 -12.05 18.18 -28.53
CA GLU A 197 -12.40 16.81 -28.87
C GLU A 197 -11.63 15.89 -27.90
N GLY A 198 -12.36 15.34 -26.92
CA GLY A 198 -11.76 14.50 -25.89
C GLY A 198 -11.19 13.25 -26.53
N SER A 199 -9.89 13.02 -26.34
CA SER A 199 -9.30 11.72 -26.67
C SER A 199 -10.07 10.63 -25.93
N GLY A 200 -10.34 9.50 -26.60
CA GLY A 200 -11.15 8.41 -26.07
C GLY A 200 -10.52 7.66 -24.88
N TYR A 201 -9.55 8.23 -24.19
CA TYR A 201 -8.70 7.57 -23.20
C TYR A 201 -8.82 8.20 -21.82
N PHE A 202 -8.53 7.42 -20.79
CA PHE A 202 -8.35 7.85 -19.40
C PHE A 202 -7.30 6.96 -18.73
N SER A 203 -6.65 7.42 -17.67
CA SER A 203 -5.51 6.72 -17.07
C SER A 203 -5.45 6.82 -15.56
N LEU A 204 -4.68 5.92 -14.95
CA LEU A 204 -4.33 5.94 -13.52
C LEU A 204 -2.81 6.03 -13.40
N GLU A 205 -2.32 7.19 -12.94
CA GLU A 205 -0.88 7.40 -12.71
C GLU A 205 -0.46 6.80 -11.37
N VAL A 206 0.57 5.95 -11.36
CA VAL A 206 1.31 5.62 -10.14
C VAL A 206 2.33 6.71 -9.87
N THR A 207 2.32 7.29 -8.66
CA THR A 207 3.30 8.33 -8.31
C THR A 207 4.68 7.73 -8.07
N LEU A 208 5.74 8.53 -8.28
CA LEU A 208 7.11 8.13 -7.95
C LEU A 208 7.27 7.64 -6.49
N MET A 209 6.50 8.21 -5.55
CA MET A 209 6.52 7.78 -4.15
C MET A 209 5.89 6.40 -3.97
N ASP A 210 4.72 6.16 -4.57
CA ASP A 210 4.04 4.86 -4.49
C ASP A 210 4.86 3.75 -5.18
N TYR A 211 5.53 4.09 -6.28
CA TYR A 211 6.50 3.22 -6.94
C TYR A 211 7.67 2.85 -6.01
N LEU A 212 8.37 3.84 -5.43
CA LEU A 212 9.52 3.58 -4.57
C LEU A 212 9.15 2.80 -3.29
N TYR A 213 7.98 3.06 -2.68
CA TYR A 213 7.51 2.26 -1.55
C TYR A 213 7.17 0.82 -1.96
N GLY A 214 6.47 0.61 -3.08
CA GLY A 214 6.13 -0.72 -3.58
C GLY A 214 7.35 -1.56 -3.98
N VAL A 215 8.38 -0.93 -4.54
CA VAL A 215 9.68 -1.56 -4.84
C VAL A 215 10.46 -1.88 -3.56
N ALA A 216 10.44 -1.01 -2.54
CA ALA A 216 11.04 -1.30 -1.23
C ALA A 216 10.35 -2.50 -0.53
N ASP A 217 9.02 -2.61 -0.61
CA ASP A 217 8.29 -3.77 -0.08
C ASP A 217 8.55 -5.05 -0.91
N MET A 218 8.91 -4.92 -2.20
CA MET A 218 9.25 -6.06 -3.06
C MET A 218 10.60 -6.68 -2.67
N ALA A 219 11.54 -5.89 -2.15
CA ALA A 219 12.78 -6.40 -1.59
C ALA A 219 12.55 -7.37 -0.40
N GLY A 220 11.52 -7.11 0.43
CA GLY A 220 11.12 -8.03 1.50
C GLY A 220 10.60 -9.37 0.98
N GLU A 221 9.98 -9.37 -0.20
CA GLU A 221 9.49 -10.56 -0.89
C GLU A 221 10.63 -11.39 -1.51
N LEU A 222 11.66 -10.74 -2.07
CA LEU A 222 12.89 -11.41 -2.51
C LEU A 222 13.66 -12.03 -1.35
N LYS A 223 13.74 -11.35 -0.20
CA LYS A 223 14.31 -11.91 1.04
C LYS A 223 13.56 -13.16 1.48
N ARG A 224 12.22 -13.09 1.57
CA ARG A 224 11.38 -14.23 1.94
C ARG A 224 11.61 -15.42 1.02
N MET A 225 11.69 -15.18 -0.29
CA MET A 225 11.95 -16.23 -1.26
C MET A 225 13.37 -16.81 -1.15
N SER A 226 14.38 -15.97 -0.90
CA SER A 226 15.78 -16.38 -0.72
C SER A 226 15.95 -17.32 0.48
N VAL A 227 15.43 -16.92 1.65
CA VAL A 227 15.48 -17.74 2.88
C VAL A 227 14.68 -19.05 2.68
N SER A 228 13.53 -18.97 2.02
CA SER A 228 12.72 -20.15 1.68
C SER A 228 13.45 -21.11 0.73
N ALA A 229 14.23 -20.61 -0.23
CA ALA A 229 15.03 -21.41 -1.16
C ALA A 229 16.21 -22.10 -0.47
N LEU A 230 16.96 -21.37 0.37
CA LEU A 230 18.03 -21.95 1.20
C LEU A 230 17.51 -23.09 2.09
N GLY A 231 16.33 -22.92 2.68
CA GLY A 231 15.65 -23.97 3.47
C GLY A 231 15.25 -25.23 2.68
N ARG A 232 15.27 -25.18 1.34
CA ARG A 232 15.10 -26.36 0.46
C ARG A 232 16.43 -26.91 -0.07
N GLY A 233 17.56 -26.33 0.31
CA GLY A 233 18.88 -26.67 -0.23
C GLY A 233 19.21 -26.04 -1.58
N ASP A 234 18.35 -25.17 -2.13
CA ASP A 234 18.68 -24.37 -3.32
C ASP A 234 19.67 -23.28 -2.94
N ARG A 235 20.81 -23.25 -3.63
CA ARG A 235 21.92 -22.33 -3.38
C ARG A 235 22.11 -21.31 -4.49
N GLU A 236 21.52 -21.50 -5.67
CA GLU A 236 21.77 -20.61 -6.82
C GLU A 236 20.78 -19.43 -6.82
N THR A 237 19.48 -19.70 -6.66
CA THR A 237 18.43 -18.65 -6.62
C THR A 237 18.73 -17.54 -5.58
N PRO A 238 19.16 -17.86 -4.34
CA PRO A 238 19.51 -16.84 -3.34
C PRO A 238 20.67 -15.93 -3.74
N HIS A 239 21.67 -16.41 -4.52
CA HIS A 239 22.78 -15.57 -4.97
C HIS A 239 22.36 -14.57 -6.05
N GLY A 240 21.39 -14.92 -6.91
CA GLY A 240 20.78 -13.99 -7.86
C GLY A 240 20.01 -12.88 -7.12
N MET A 241 19.12 -13.28 -6.22
CA MET A 241 18.31 -12.36 -5.41
C MET A 241 19.18 -11.45 -4.52
N PHE A 242 20.26 -11.96 -3.94
CA PHE A 242 21.20 -11.16 -3.14
C PHE A 242 21.86 -10.03 -3.96
N ARG A 243 22.32 -10.32 -5.18
CA ARG A 243 22.92 -9.30 -6.06
C ARG A 243 21.91 -8.20 -6.37
N PHE A 244 20.71 -8.59 -6.81
CA PHE A 244 19.64 -7.65 -7.11
C PHE A 244 19.26 -6.80 -5.88
N LEU A 245 19.14 -7.40 -4.69
CA LEU A 245 18.87 -6.68 -3.44
C LEU A 245 19.96 -5.65 -3.08
N ARG A 246 21.24 -6.02 -3.22
CA ARG A 246 22.38 -5.12 -2.96
C ARG A 246 22.39 -3.94 -3.94
N ASP A 247 22.13 -4.21 -5.22
CA ASP A 247 22.16 -3.20 -6.27
C ASP A 247 20.96 -2.24 -6.12
N LEU A 248 19.79 -2.78 -5.72
CA LEU A 248 18.61 -2.00 -5.34
C LEU A 248 18.84 -1.13 -4.09
N TYR A 249 19.45 -1.68 -3.04
CA TYR A 249 19.84 -0.90 -1.86
C TYR A 249 20.79 0.24 -2.23
N THR A 250 21.75 -0.01 -3.12
CA THR A 250 22.70 1.01 -3.62
C THR A 250 21.96 2.13 -4.38
N ALA A 251 20.91 1.80 -5.14
CA ALA A 251 20.06 2.81 -5.78
C ALA A 251 19.28 3.65 -4.76
N PHE A 252 18.70 3.06 -3.72
CA PHE A 252 17.97 3.80 -2.67
C PHE A 252 18.87 4.69 -1.81
N VAL A 253 20.09 4.22 -1.51
CA VAL A 253 21.15 5.06 -0.92
C VAL A 253 21.49 6.23 -1.84
N SER A 254 21.61 6.00 -3.15
CA SER A 254 21.86 7.06 -4.14
C SER A 254 20.72 8.10 -4.15
N CYS A 255 19.45 7.68 -4.09
CA CYS A 255 18.28 8.56 -3.97
C CYS A 255 18.29 9.43 -2.71
N SER A 256 19.00 9.02 -1.65
CA SER A 256 19.11 9.79 -0.40
C SER A 256 20.00 11.05 -0.53
N PHE A 257 20.80 11.14 -1.59
CA PHE A 257 21.60 12.32 -1.93
C PHE A 257 20.89 13.32 -2.88
N LEU A 258 19.63 13.06 -3.24
CA LEU A 258 18.83 14.02 -4.00
C LEU A 258 18.63 15.35 -3.22
N PRO A 259 18.45 16.49 -3.92
CA PRO A 259 18.27 17.79 -3.28
C PRO A 259 17.14 17.83 -2.25
N GLU A 260 17.26 18.72 -1.27
CA GLU A 260 16.33 18.86 -0.14
C GLU A 260 14.87 19.13 -0.54
N GLN A 261 14.65 19.73 -1.71
CA GLN A 261 13.31 19.99 -2.27
C GLN A 261 12.65 18.74 -2.90
N SER A 262 13.33 17.59 -2.95
CA SER A 262 12.75 16.34 -3.43
C SER A 262 11.78 15.75 -2.40
N SER A 263 10.55 15.44 -2.83
CA SER A 263 9.48 14.89 -1.97
C SER A 263 9.85 13.57 -1.28
N TRP A 264 10.85 12.87 -1.82
CA TRP A 264 11.49 11.68 -1.23
C TRP A 264 12.12 11.98 0.14
N ARG A 265 12.89 13.08 0.26
CA ARG A 265 13.58 13.43 1.52
C ARG A 265 12.61 13.79 2.65
N SER A 266 11.48 14.42 2.33
CA SER A 266 10.52 14.91 3.33
C SER A 266 9.62 13.82 3.94
N ARG A 267 9.72 12.55 3.51
CA ARG A 267 8.69 11.53 3.76
C ARG A 267 9.23 10.17 4.24
N ASP A 268 10.23 10.24 5.13
CA ASP A 268 10.94 9.09 5.70
C ASP A 268 11.48 8.07 4.67
N PRO A 269 12.54 8.45 3.93
CA PRO A 269 13.33 7.50 3.17
C PRO A 269 14.30 6.70 4.06
N GLY A 270 14.50 7.13 5.31
CA GLY A 270 15.48 6.55 6.24
C GLY A 270 15.09 5.14 6.67
N HIS A 271 13.89 4.99 7.24
CA HIS A 271 13.33 3.69 7.62
C HIS A 271 13.25 2.73 6.42
N ARG A 272 12.90 3.22 5.22
CA ARG A 272 12.82 2.39 4.01
C ARG A 272 14.20 1.95 3.48
N THR A 273 15.19 2.83 3.49
CA THR A 273 16.58 2.49 3.11
C THR A 273 17.23 1.56 4.12
N TRP A 274 16.91 1.72 5.42
CA TRP A 274 17.32 0.81 6.49
C TRP A 274 16.64 -0.57 6.38
N ALA A 275 15.34 -0.64 6.08
CA ALA A 275 14.65 -1.90 5.83
C ALA A 275 15.23 -2.65 4.61
N LEU A 276 15.62 -1.93 3.56
CA LEU A 276 16.38 -2.49 2.43
C LEU A 276 17.75 -3.02 2.86
N LEU A 277 18.49 -2.30 3.72
CA LEU A 277 19.75 -2.79 4.29
C LEU A 277 19.55 -4.10 5.09
N GLN A 278 18.53 -4.17 5.95
CA GLN A 278 18.23 -5.40 6.69
C GLN A 278 17.88 -6.56 5.74
N ASN A 279 17.14 -6.28 4.65
CA ASN A 279 16.83 -7.29 3.65
C ASN A 279 18.09 -7.81 2.92
N VAL A 280 19.09 -6.96 2.66
CA VAL A 280 20.40 -7.37 2.13
C VAL A 280 21.16 -8.22 3.16
N VAL A 281 21.28 -7.73 4.40
CA VAL A 281 22.07 -8.34 5.48
C VAL A 281 21.53 -9.72 5.90
N GLU A 282 20.21 -9.90 5.98
CA GLU A 282 19.61 -11.21 6.27
C GLU A 282 19.90 -12.25 5.18
N VAL A 283 19.79 -11.87 3.90
CA VAL A 283 20.10 -12.79 2.79
C VAL A 283 21.60 -13.09 2.73
N GLU A 284 22.46 -12.11 2.97
CA GLU A 284 23.92 -12.33 3.05
C GLU A 284 24.29 -13.32 4.14
N LYS A 285 23.80 -13.11 5.37
CA LYS A 285 24.00 -14.01 6.51
C LYS A 285 23.51 -15.43 6.20
N ALA A 286 22.33 -15.58 5.60
CA ALA A 286 21.76 -16.88 5.27
C ALA A 286 22.57 -17.61 4.16
N CYS A 287 23.01 -16.90 3.12
CA CYS A 287 23.89 -17.45 2.08
C CYS A 287 25.26 -17.85 2.64
N TYR A 288 25.84 -17.04 3.53
CA TYR A 288 27.12 -17.31 4.20
C TYR A 288 27.05 -18.57 5.08
N ALA A 289 26.02 -18.68 5.94
CA ALA A 289 25.80 -19.88 6.75
C ALA A 289 25.65 -21.14 5.87
N ALA A 290 24.81 -21.08 4.83
CA ALA A 290 24.65 -22.19 3.90
C ALA A 290 25.97 -22.57 3.19
N LYS A 291 26.85 -21.61 2.92
CA LYS A 291 28.18 -21.87 2.35
C LYS A 291 29.10 -22.61 3.34
N LEU A 292 29.09 -22.23 4.62
CA LEU A 292 29.94 -22.85 5.66
C LEU A 292 29.56 -24.31 5.95
N HIS A 293 28.28 -24.64 6.10
CA HIS A 293 27.86 -25.99 6.52
C HIS A 293 27.99 -27.07 5.43
N GLY A 294 28.34 -26.70 4.19
CA GLY A 294 28.56 -27.63 3.09
C GLY A 294 27.30 -28.41 2.65
N PRO A 295 27.44 -29.38 1.73
CA PRO A 295 26.33 -30.24 1.29
C PRO A 295 26.17 -31.53 2.12
N SER A 296 27.15 -31.86 2.98
CA SER A 296 27.22 -33.16 3.69
C SER A 296 26.97 -33.07 5.21
N GLY A 297 26.61 -31.90 5.73
CA GLY A 297 26.26 -31.67 7.14
C GLY A 297 24.86 -32.19 7.50
N GLY A 298 24.60 -33.49 7.29
CA GLY A 298 23.33 -34.11 7.67
C GLY A 298 23.30 -34.47 9.16
N GLY A 299 22.19 -34.17 9.85
CA GLY A 299 21.91 -34.73 11.18
C GLY A 299 21.13 -33.85 12.16
N SER A 300 21.12 -32.53 11.97
CA SER A 300 20.40 -31.59 12.85
C SER A 300 19.55 -30.60 12.05
N THR A 301 18.29 -30.41 12.46
CA THR A 301 17.40 -29.39 11.93
C THR A 301 17.88 -27.97 12.31
N PRO A 302 17.57 -26.94 11.50
CA PRO A 302 18.03 -25.57 11.73
C PRO A 302 17.20 -24.82 12.80
N ASP A 303 16.90 -25.47 13.93
CA ASP A 303 15.99 -24.96 14.97
C ASP A 303 16.65 -24.05 16.03
N VAL A 304 17.95 -23.75 15.92
CA VAL A 304 18.72 -23.07 16.99
C VAL A 304 19.33 -21.71 16.60
N GLU A 305 20.02 -21.59 15.45
CA GLU A 305 20.85 -20.39 15.20
C GLU A 305 20.28 -19.36 14.21
N VAL A 306 19.41 -19.73 13.25
CA VAL A 306 18.80 -18.72 12.35
C VAL A 306 17.82 -17.81 13.12
N ALA A 307 17.12 -18.36 14.12
CA ALA A 307 16.26 -17.59 15.01
C ALA A 307 17.05 -16.71 16.01
N ALA A 308 18.26 -17.13 16.40
CA ALA A 308 19.09 -16.44 17.40
C ALA A 308 19.76 -15.15 16.89
N VAL A 309 19.82 -14.94 15.57
CA VAL A 309 20.44 -13.75 14.94
C VAL A 309 19.48 -12.56 14.82
N ILE A 310 18.17 -12.78 14.99
CA ILE A 310 17.12 -11.76 14.83
C ILE A 310 17.07 -10.75 16.00
N PRO A 311 17.11 -11.13 17.30
CA PRO A 311 16.84 -10.19 18.40
C PRO A 311 17.99 -9.21 18.74
N LEU A 312 19.16 -9.32 18.11
CA LEU A 312 20.34 -8.52 18.45
C LEU A 312 20.37 -7.08 17.88
N MET A 313 19.25 -6.57 17.35
CA MET A 313 19.14 -5.19 16.85
C MET A 313 17.88 -4.41 17.28
N GLU A 314 17.01 -4.97 18.13
CA GLU A 314 15.90 -4.19 18.72
C GLU A 314 16.41 -3.14 19.73
N ASP A 315 17.60 -3.35 20.33
CA ASP A 315 18.25 -2.44 21.29
C ASP A 315 18.90 -1.18 20.68
N LEU A 316 18.62 -0.84 19.41
CA LEU A 316 19.18 0.34 18.73
C LEU A 316 18.18 1.48 18.44
N GLU A 317 16.89 1.32 18.74
CA GLU A 317 15.88 2.39 18.59
C GLU A 317 15.77 3.34 19.81
N VAL A 318 16.88 3.72 20.46
CA VAL A 318 16.89 4.72 21.54
C VAL A 318 18.13 5.65 21.52
N VAL A 319 18.37 6.35 20.41
CA VAL A 319 19.19 7.58 20.40
C VAL A 319 18.58 8.61 19.44
N GLU A 320 18.14 9.73 20.03
CA GLU A 320 17.72 11.03 19.43
C GLU A 320 16.58 11.02 18.38
#